data_AF-A0A6G2IKF9-F1
#
_entry.id   AF-A0A6G2IKF9-F1
#
_cell.length_a   1.000
_cell.length_b   1.000
_cell.length_c   1.000
_cell.angle_alpha   90.00
_cell.angle_beta   90.00
_cell.angle_gamma   90.00
#
_symmetry.space_group_name_H-M   'P 1'
#
loop_
_entity.id
_entity.type
_entity.pdbx_description
1 polymer ?
#
loop_
_entity_poly.entity_id
_entity_poly.type
_entity_poly.pdbx_seq_one_letter_code
_entity_poly.pdbx_strand_id
1 'polypeptide(L)' 'CRIGERSALTWFVLHELLGVENVKNYDGSWTEYGSLVGVPIELGANK' A
#
# COMPACT_ATOMS: atom_id res chain seq x y z
N CYS A 1 -3.62 1.26 1.14
CA CYS A 1 -4.10 1.84 2.43
C CYS A 1 -3.78 3.34 2.44
N ARG A 2 -3.98 4.07 3.55
CA ARG A 2 -3.82 5.54 3.57
C ARG A 2 -2.46 5.97 4.13
N ILE A 3 -2.10 5.52 5.33
CA ILE A 3 -0.88 5.91 6.06
C ILE A 3 -0.13 4.68 6.60
N GLY A 4 -0.08 3.59 5.84
CA GLY A 4 0.70 2.39 6.19
C GLY A 4 0.07 1.47 7.25
N GLU A 5 -0.83 1.96 8.09
CA GLU A 5 -1.33 1.25 9.28
C GLU A 5 -2.04 -0.07 8.95
N ARG A 6 -2.90 -0.06 7.93
CA ARG A 6 -3.66 -1.24 7.50
C ARG A 6 -2.84 -2.21 6.67
N SER A 7 -1.90 -1.71 5.86
CA SER A 7 -1.02 -2.58 5.07
C SER A 7 0.05 -3.21 5.95
N ALA A 8 0.49 -2.55 7.03
CA ALA A 8 1.39 -3.13 8.02
C ALA A 8 0.77 -4.38 8.68
N LEU A 9 -0.52 -4.34 9.02
CA LEU A 9 -1.23 -5.52 9.53
C LEU A 9 -1.23 -6.66 8.49
N THR A 10 -1.52 -6.35 7.23
CA THR A 10 -1.54 -7.37 6.17
C THR A 10 -0.14 -7.94 5.93
N TRP A 11 0.88 -7.08 5.92
CA TRP A 11 2.27 -7.47 5.80
C TRP A 11 2.69 -8.39 6.96
N PHE A 12 2.33 -8.05 8.21
CA PHE A 12 2.62 -8.89 9.38
C PHE A 12 2.00 -10.28 9.23
N VAL A 13 0.73 -10.37 8.83
CA VAL A 13 0.07 -11.66 8.59
C VAL A 13 0.78 -12.46 7.51
N LEU A 14 1.08 -11.84 6.37
CA LEU A 14 1.72 -12.52 5.24
C LEU A 14 3.16 -12.96 5.56
N HIS A 15 3.95 -12.10 6.21
CA HIS A 15 5.36 -12.33 6.49
C HIS A 15 5.57 -13.21 7.73
N GLU A 16 4.99 -12.83 8.87
CA GLU A 16 5.27 -13.47 10.17
C GLU A 16 4.44 -14.73 10.40
N LEU A 17 3.17 -14.73 9.97
CA LEU A 17 2.26 -15.84 10.27
C LEU A 17 2.19 -16.88 9.16
N LEU A 18 2.27 -16.44 7.91
CA LEU A 18 2.13 -17.30 6.73
C LEU A 18 3.45 -17.60 6.02
N GLY A 19 4.56 -16.94 6.41
CA GLY A 19 5.89 -17.20 5.85
C GLY A 19 6.02 -16.91 4.35
N VAL A 20 5.21 -15.99 3.81
CA VAL A 20 5.27 -15.63 2.40
C VAL A 20 6.52 -14.80 2.15
N GLU A 21 7.44 -15.35 1.35
CA GLU A 21 8.68 -14.68 1.01
C GLU A 21 8.46 -13.47 0.09
N ASN A 22 9.38 -12.51 0.17
CA ASN A 22 9.43 -11.34 -0.72
C ASN A 22 8.21 -10.39 -0.66
N VAL A 23 7.42 -10.43 0.41
CA VAL A 23 6.32 -9.46 0.65
C VAL A 23 6.87 -8.19 1.29
N LYS A 24 6.48 -7.03 0.75
CA LYS A 24 6.91 -5.71 1.25
C LYS A 24 5.70 -4.84 1.59
N ASN A 25 5.80 -4.10 2.70
CA ASN A 25 4.89 -3.02 3.00
C ASN A 25 5.39 -1.73 2.37
N TYR A 26 4.55 -1.04 1.61
CA TYR A 26 4.83 0.33 1.15
C TYR A 26 4.25 1.32 2.16
N ASP A 27 5.11 1.81 3.05
CA ASP A 27 4.69 2.59 4.23
C ASP A 27 4.05 3.95 3.84
N GLY A 28 4.65 4.67 2.88
CA GLY A 28 4.16 5.98 2.43
C GLY A 28 2.74 5.95 1.86
N SER A 29 2.31 4.79 1.34
CA SER A 29 0.91 4.52 1.00
C SER A 29 0.30 5.59 0.07
N TRP A 30 -1.01 5.82 0.17
CA TRP A 30 -1.68 6.83 -0.66
C TRP A 30 -1.29 8.25 -0.29
N THR A 31 -0.92 8.54 0.96
CA THR A 31 -0.49 9.89 1.34
C THR A 31 0.78 10.30 0.59
N GLU A 32 1.77 9.40 0.48
CA GLU A 32 2.97 9.65 -0.34
C GLU A 32 2.63 9.67 -1.82
N TYR A 33 2.06 8.58 -2.36
CA TYR A 33 1.81 8.44 -3.81
C TYR A 33 0.89 9.54 -4.35
N GLY A 34 -0.19 9.87 -3.63
CA GLY A 34 -1.14 10.92 -4.00
C GLY A 34 -0.57 12.34 -3.90
N SER A 35 0.60 12.52 -3.27
CA SER A 35 1.31 13.79 -3.22
C SER A 35 2.36 13.93 -4.33
N LEU A 36 2.70 12.85 -5.05
CA LEU A 36 3.65 12.89 -6.15
C LEU A 36 3.03 13.60 -7.37
N VAL A 37 3.82 14.47 -8.00
CA VAL A 37 3.40 15.19 -9.22
C VAL A 37 3.68 14.34 -10.44
N GLY A 38 2.70 14.22 -11.34
CA GLY A 38 2.87 13.58 -12.64
C GLY A 38 2.90 12.05 -12.63
N VAL A 39 2.58 11.41 -11.50
CA VAL A 39 2.42 9.94 -11.45
C VAL A 39 1.03 9.52 -11.94
N PRO A 40 0.90 8.37 -12.62
CA PRO A 40 -0.40 7.91 -13.12
C PRO A 40 -1.33 7.52 -11.97
N ILE A 41 -2.61 7.84 -12.11
CA ILE A 41 -3.69 7.37 -11.23
C ILE A 41 -4.87 6.93 -12.08
N GLU A 42 -5.59 5.92 -11.60
CA GLU A 42 -6.89 5.55 -12.15
C GLU A 42 -8.01 6.17 -11.31
N LEU A 43 -9.05 6.64 -11.98
CA LEU A 43 -10.29 7.07 -11.34
C LEU A 43 -11.35 6.00 -11.57
N GLY A 44 -12.31 5.89 -10.64
CA GLY A 44 -13.42 4.96 -10.81
C GLY A 44 -14.27 5.31 -12.03
N ALA A 45 -15.01 4.34 -12.57
CA ALA A 45 -15.76 4.41 -13.84
C ALA A 45 -16.75 5.59 -14.02
N ASN A 46 -17.00 6.38 -12.97
CA ASN A 46 -17.89 7.53 -12.96
C ASN A 46 -17.13 8.87 -12.84
N LYS A 47 -15.85 8.89 -13.17
CA LYS A 47 -15.00 10.08 -13.18
C LYS A 47 -14.14 10.13 -14.43
#